data_AF-A0A3N4KCQ8-F1
#
_entry.id   AF-A0A3N4KCQ8-F1
#
_cell.length_a   1.000
_cell.length_b   1.000
_cell.length_c   1.000
_cell.angle_alpha   90.00
_cell.angle_beta   90.00
_cell.angle_gamma   90.00
#
_symmetry.space_group_name_H-M   'P 1'
#
loop_
_entity.id
_entity.type
_entity.pdbx_description
1 polymer ?
#
loop_
_entity_poly.entity_id
_entity_poly.type
_entity_poly.pdbx_seq_one_letter_code
_entity_poly.pdbx_strand_id
1 'polypeptide(L)'
;SIIAVHGLGSNPDWAWRHEQTGAMWLRDFLPQSFPQARIMAFDHSSAWSMDAPVKSVEVCGEQLLHVLNTRRDTAEEMKRPIIFIGHSFGGIIIKKVRPLKFLCLLSRARRPEQKSMLGAIFLGVPHDGSRLTSVGKLISYTTYWLGSSTQLLESLQPGDESLRELNISFLQGY
;
A
#
# COMPACT_ATOMS: atom_id res chain seq x y z
N SER A 1 -13.85 6.33 1.35
CA SER A 1 -12.50 6.69 1.82
C SER A 1 -11.51 6.47 0.70
N ILE A 2 -10.52 7.33 0.59
CA ILE A 2 -9.39 7.19 -0.33
C ILE A 2 -8.14 7.03 0.52
N ILE A 3 -7.38 5.96 0.29
CA ILE A 3 -6.24 5.59 1.12
C ILE A 3 -5.01 5.48 0.24
N ALA A 4 -4.08 6.42 0.41
CA ALA A 4 -2.85 6.46 -0.35
C ALA A 4 -1.72 5.75 0.40
N VAL A 5 -0.94 4.93 -0.30
CA VAL A 5 0.20 4.18 0.24
C VAL A 5 1.43 4.54 -0.58
N HIS A 6 2.38 5.20 0.07
CA HIS A 6 3.59 5.71 -0.59
C HIS A 6 4.58 4.59 -0.92
N GLY A 7 5.62 4.93 -1.69
CA GLY A 7 6.71 4.02 -2.04
C GLY A 7 7.75 3.87 -0.92
N LEU A 8 8.70 2.97 -1.15
CA LEU A 8 9.85 2.76 -0.28
C LEU A 8 10.72 4.02 -0.20
N GLY A 9 11.37 4.25 0.94
CA GLY A 9 12.21 5.42 1.14
C GLY A 9 11.44 6.74 1.03
N SER A 10 10.11 6.70 1.23
CA SER A 10 9.23 7.85 1.25
C SER A 10 8.47 7.97 2.58
N ASN A 11 7.81 9.10 2.82
CA ASN A 11 6.79 9.21 3.86
C ASN A 11 5.58 10.04 3.39
N PRO A 12 4.45 10.03 4.11
CA PRO A 12 3.24 10.73 3.69
C PRO A 12 3.38 12.25 3.49
N ASP A 13 4.30 12.90 4.20
CA ASP A 13 4.43 14.37 4.21
C ASP A 13 5.02 14.92 2.91
N TRP A 14 5.76 14.10 2.16
CA TRP A 14 6.37 14.52 0.91
C TRP A 14 6.15 13.58 -0.27
N ALA A 15 5.74 12.32 -0.07
CA ALA A 15 5.44 11.37 -1.15
C ALA A 15 4.45 11.92 -2.20
N TRP A 16 3.56 12.80 -1.77
CA TRP A 16 2.45 13.33 -2.56
C TRP A 16 2.58 14.85 -2.77
N ARG A 17 3.77 15.39 -2.49
CA ARG A 17 4.07 16.81 -2.60
C ARG A 17 4.77 17.08 -3.93
N HIS A 18 4.27 18.06 -4.66
CA HIS A 18 4.96 18.57 -5.83
C HIS A 18 6.21 19.36 -5.39
N GLU A 19 7.39 19.02 -5.91
CA GLU A 19 8.67 19.52 -5.40
C GLU A 19 8.81 21.05 -5.52
N GLN A 20 8.40 21.62 -6.66
CA GLN A 20 8.63 23.05 -6.95
C GLN A 20 7.61 23.95 -6.26
N THR A 21 6.35 23.52 -6.18
CA THR A 21 5.26 24.35 -5.63
C THR A 21 4.93 24.02 -4.18
N GLY A 22 5.38 22.87 -3.69
CA GLY A 22 5.05 22.37 -2.36
C GLY A 22 3.60 21.93 -2.19
N ALA A 23 2.80 21.91 -3.26
CA ALA A 23 1.40 21.50 -3.22
C ALA A 23 1.27 19.99 -2.97
N MET A 24 0.42 19.59 -2.02
CA MET A 24 0.16 18.19 -1.70
C MET A 24 -1.18 17.77 -2.28
N TRP A 25 -1.19 17.09 -3.43
CA TRP A 25 -2.42 16.91 -4.19
C TRP A 25 -3.51 16.11 -3.46
N LEU A 26 -3.13 15.16 -2.60
CA LEU A 26 -4.06 14.43 -1.73
C LEU A 26 -4.79 15.34 -0.74
N ARG A 27 -4.14 16.40 -0.24
CA ARG A 27 -4.70 17.32 0.74
C ARG A 27 -5.30 18.56 0.09
N ASP A 28 -4.65 19.09 -0.93
CA ASP A 28 -4.95 20.41 -1.47
C ASP A 28 -5.97 20.34 -2.61
N PHE A 29 -6.01 19.26 -3.39
CA PHE A 29 -6.88 19.14 -4.58
C PHE A 29 -7.95 18.06 -4.46
N LEU A 30 -7.59 16.90 -3.94
CA LEU A 30 -8.50 15.76 -3.87
C LEU A 30 -9.78 16.02 -3.03
N PRO A 31 -9.72 16.74 -1.89
CA PRO A 31 -10.95 17.10 -1.16
C PRO A 31 -11.87 18.04 -1.92
N GLN A 32 -11.35 18.84 -2.86
CA GLN A 32 -12.18 19.73 -3.68
C GLN A 32 -13.04 18.94 -4.67
N SER A 33 -12.47 17.86 -5.24
CA SER A 33 -13.18 16.98 -6.17
C SER A 33 -14.09 15.98 -5.46
N PHE A 34 -13.70 15.54 -4.26
CA PHE A 34 -14.42 14.52 -3.48
C PHE A 34 -14.66 15.00 -2.04
N PRO A 35 -15.54 16.00 -1.81
CA PRO A 35 -15.71 16.64 -0.50
C PRO A 35 -16.24 15.70 0.59
N GLN A 36 -16.92 14.62 0.20
CA GLN A 36 -17.44 13.61 1.14
C GLN A 36 -16.44 12.48 1.41
N ALA A 37 -15.32 12.42 0.67
CA ALA A 37 -14.34 11.36 0.83
C ALA A 37 -13.38 11.67 1.98
N ARG A 38 -13.28 10.73 2.94
CA ARG A 38 -12.16 10.72 3.89
C ARG A 38 -10.88 10.33 3.13
N ILE A 39 -9.91 11.24 3.08
CA ILE A 39 -8.60 11.02 2.45
C ILE A 39 -7.58 10.76 3.55
N MET A 40 -6.82 9.67 3.40
CA MET A 40 -5.81 9.23 4.36
C MET A 40 -4.56 8.80 3.61
N ALA A 41 -3.40 9.01 4.22
CA ALA A 41 -2.15 8.42 3.78
C ALA A 41 -1.69 7.41 4.83
N PHE A 42 -1.35 6.20 4.41
CA PHE A 42 -0.80 5.18 5.29
C PHE A 42 0.71 5.33 5.35
N ASP A 43 1.21 5.50 6.58
CA ASP A 43 2.63 5.51 6.86
C ASP A 43 3.10 4.09 7.23
N HIS A 44 3.90 3.48 6.37
CA HIS A 44 4.53 2.21 6.66
C HIS A 44 5.96 2.38 7.20
N SER A 45 6.43 3.63 7.36
CA SER A 45 7.80 4.02 7.73
C SER A 45 8.13 3.88 9.22
N SER A 46 7.52 2.94 9.94
CA SER A 46 7.90 2.63 11.33
C SER A 46 9.21 1.82 11.46
N ALA A 47 10.10 1.90 10.46
CA ALA A 47 11.38 1.22 10.40
C ALA A 47 12.54 2.15 9.94
N TRP A 48 12.42 3.46 10.13
CA TRP A 48 13.44 4.44 9.73
C TRP A 48 14.40 4.83 10.86
N SER A 49 14.31 4.20 12.02
CA SER A 49 15.42 4.22 12.98
C SER A 49 16.60 3.47 12.36
N MET A 50 17.81 3.99 12.52
CA MET A 50 19.06 3.51 11.92
C MET A 50 19.38 2.01 12.16
N ASP A 51 18.60 1.32 13.00
CA ASP A 51 18.74 -0.10 13.38
C ASP A 51 17.43 -0.91 13.23
N ALA A 52 16.37 -0.34 12.65
CA ALA A 52 15.10 -1.04 12.55
C ALA A 52 15.15 -2.11 11.45
N PRO A 53 14.75 -3.37 11.74
CA PRO A 53 14.67 -4.41 10.74
C PRO A 53 13.78 -3.95 9.57
N VAL A 54 14.26 -4.15 8.35
CA VAL A 54 13.45 -3.91 7.17
C VAL A 54 12.20 -4.78 7.27
N LYS A 55 11.05 -4.13 7.34
CA LYS A 55 9.76 -4.83 7.39
C LYS A 55 9.52 -5.49 6.05
N SER A 56 9.20 -6.78 6.08
CA SER A 56 8.74 -7.46 4.88
C SER A 56 7.43 -6.85 4.41
N VAL A 57 7.12 -7.01 3.12
CA VAL A 57 5.88 -6.48 2.53
C VAL A 57 4.64 -7.04 3.23
N GLU A 58 4.73 -8.29 3.71
CA GLU A 58 3.71 -8.97 4.50
C GLU A 58 3.40 -8.20 5.78
N VAL A 59 4.44 -7.84 6.56
CA VAL A 59 4.27 -7.06 7.79
C VAL A 59 3.61 -5.72 7.50
N CYS A 60 4.05 -5.02 6.46
CA CYS A 60 3.45 -3.74 6.07
C CYS A 60 1.96 -3.90 5.68
N GLY A 61 1.62 -4.98 4.97
CA GLY A 61 0.24 -5.32 4.62
C GLY A 61 -0.63 -5.62 5.84
N GLU A 62 -0.11 -6.39 6.80
CA GLU A 62 -0.78 -6.69 8.07
C GLU A 62 -0.99 -5.43 8.92
N GLN A 63 0.00 -4.54 8.98
CA GLN A 63 -0.13 -3.26 9.68
C GLN A 63 -1.20 -2.36 9.06
N LEU A 64 -1.21 -2.25 7.72
CA LEU A 64 -2.26 -1.52 7.01
C LEU A 64 -3.63 -2.11 7.35
N LEU A 65 -3.77 -3.43 7.30
CA LEU A 65 -5.00 -4.13 7.63
C LEU A 65 -5.47 -3.88 9.07
N HIS A 66 -4.54 -3.96 10.01
CA HIS A 66 -4.80 -3.72 11.42
C HIS A 66 -5.33 -2.30 11.65
N VAL A 67 -4.64 -1.28 11.11
CA VAL A 67 -5.06 0.12 11.25
C VAL A 67 -6.42 0.37 10.59
N LEU A 68 -6.71 -0.27 9.45
CA LEU A 68 -8.02 -0.17 8.81
C LEU A 68 -9.13 -0.75 9.67
N ASN A 69 -8.91 -1.90 10.30
CA ASN A 69 -9.86 -2.52 11.23
C ASN A 69 -10.12 -1.61 12.43
N THR A 70 -9.06 -1.08 13.06
CA THR A 70 -9.19 -0.19 14.22
C THR A 70 -9.91 1.11 13.87
N ARG A 71 -9.73 1.63 12.65
CA ARG A 71 -10.41 2.85 12.17
C ARG A 71 -11.83 2.61 11.68
N ARG A 72 -12.25 1.36 11.48
CA ARG A 72 -13.56 0.96 10.95
C ARG A 72 -14.25 -0.01 11.90
N ASP A 73 -14.36 0.40 13.16
CA ASP A 73 -14.93 -0.37 14.26
C ASP A 73 -16.47 -0.32 14.30
N THR A 74 -17.09 0.70 13.69
CA THR A 74 -18.56 0.82 13.59
C THR A 74 -19.12 0.16 12.34
N ALA A 75 -20.39 -0.26 12.41
CA ALA A 75 -21.11 -0.85 11.27
C ALA A 75 -21.17 0.08 10.04
N GLU A 76 -21.28 1.39 10.26
CA GLU A 76 -21.34 2.38 9.19
C GLU A 76 -19.96 2.62 8.56
N GLU A 77 -18.91 2.65 9.37
CA GLU A 77 -17.54 2.73 8.85
C GLU A 77 -17.17 1.46 8.08
N MET A 78 -17.60 0.27 8.54
CA MET A 78 -17.38 -0.99 7.83
C MET A 78 -18.06 -1.05 6.46
N LYS A 79 -19.17 -0.35 6.22
CA LYS A 79 -19.84 -0.31 4.91
C LYS A 79 -19.23 0.71 3.94
N ARG A 80 -18.42 1.65 4.42
CA ARG A 80 -17.93 2.77 3.60
C ARG A 80 -16.97 2.30 2.51
N PRO A 81 -17.20 2.59 1.22
CA PRO A 81 -16.29 2.13 0.16
C PRO A 81 -14.88 2.70 0.31
N ILE A 82 -13.86 1.92 -0.05
CA ILE A 82 -12.44 2.24 0.00
C ILE A 82 -11.88 2.20 -1.42
N ILE A 83 -11.21 3.27 -1.82
CA ILE A 83 -10.32 3.28 -2.99
C ILE A 83 -8.89 3.37 -2.48
N PHE A 84 -8.02 2.46 -2.90
CA PHE A 84 -6.59 2.56 -2.62
C PHE A 84 -5.85 3.29 -3.74
N ILE A 85 -4.80 4.01 -3.38
CA ILE A 85 -3.83 4.59 -4.32
C ILE A 85 -2.45 4.11 -3.90
N GLY A 86 -1.84 3.23 -4.68
CA GLY A 86 -0.52 2.68 -4.41
C GLY A 86 0.52 3.27 -5.33
N HIS A 87 1.56 3.88 -4.78
CA HIS A 87 2.73 4.28 -5.54
C HIS A 87 3.89 3.30 -5.32
N SER A 88 4.49 2.80 -6.41
CA SER A 88 5.67 1.95 -6.37
C SER A 88 5.51 0.78 -5.37
N PHE A 89 6.39 0.65 -4.38
CA PHE A 89 6.30 -0.35 -3.31
C PHE A 89 4.95 -0.36 -2.56
N GLY A 90 4.32 0.81 -2.39
CA GLY A 90 3.02 0.93 -1.73
C GLY A 90 1.90 0.18 -2.44
N GLY A 91 1.99 0.01 -3.76
CA GLY A 91 1.07 -0.83 -4.51
C GLY A 91 1.24 -2.32 -4.20
N ILE A 92 2.46 -2.78 -3.93
CA ILE A 92 2.71 -4.16 -3.52
C ILE A 92 2.16 -4.40 -2.11
N ILE A 93 2.33 -3.43 -1.19
CA ILE A 93 1.69 -3.46 0.13
C ILE A 93 0.18 -3.60 -0.01
N ILE A 94 -0.48 -2.78 -0.84
CA ILE A 94 -1.94 -2.86 -1.08
C ILE A 94 -2.35 -4.24 -1.58
N LYS A 95 -1.58 -4.86 -2.49
CA LYS A 95 -1.91 -6.21 -2.96
C LYS A 95 -1.76 -7.27 -1.86
N LYS A 96 -0.80 -7.09 -0.93
CA LYS A 96 -0.61 -7.97 0.24
C LYS A 96 -1.71 -7.78 1.29
N VAL A 97 -2.42 -6.64 1.29
CA VAL A 97 -3.70 -6.49 1.99
C VAL A 97 -4.70 -7.42 1.31
N ARG A 98 -4.65 -8.72 1.65
CA ARG A 98 -5.39 -9.80 0.99
C ARG A 98 -6.82 -9.36 0.64
N PRO A 99 -7.20 -9.36 -0.65
CA PRO A 99 -8.60 -9.21 -1.04
C PRO A 99 -9.50 -10.36 -0.59
N LEU A 100 -8.94 -11.54 -0.27
CA LEU A 100 -9.73 -12.77 -0.13
C LEU A 100 -10.16 -13.13 1.30
N LYS A 101 -9.70 -12.44 2.35
CA LYS A 101 -9.94 -12.89 3.74
C LYS A 101 -10.36 -11.80 4.72
N PHE A 102 -10.70 -10.62 4.23
CA PHE A 102 -11.36 -9.61 5.05
C PHE A 102 -12.87 -9.86 5.25
N LEU A 103 -13.40 -10.99 4.74
CA LEU A 103 -14.78 -11.43 5.02
C LEU A 103 -14.96 -12.87 5.42
N CYS A 104 -14.26 -13.83 4.82
CA CYS A 104 -14.89 -15.14 4.71
C CYS A 104 -14.56 -16.16 5.81
N LEU A 105 -13.57 -15.95 6.70
CA LEU A 105 -13.05 -17.07 7.50
C LEU A 105 -12.87 -16.86 9.02
N LEU A 106 -13.33 -15.75 9.61
CA LEU A 106 -13.35 -15.63 11.08
C LEU A 106 -14.75 -15.58 11.70
N SER A 107 -15.81 -15.56 10.90
CA SER A 107 -17.17 -15.48 11.42
C SER A 107 -18.06 -16.48 10.72
N ARG A 108 -18.35 -17.61 11.39
CA ARG A 108 -19.48 -18.52 11.05
C ARG A 108 -20.86 -17.84 11.08
N ALA A 109 -20.92 -16.52 11.29
CA ALA A 109 -22.12 -15.71 11.32
C ALA A 109 -22.10 -14.69 10.17
N ARG A 110 -22.83 -15.03 9.09
CA ARG A 110 -23.56 -14.16 8.17
C ARG A 110 -23.05 -12.72 7.99
N ARG A 111 -22.57 -12.38 6.77
CA ARG A 111 -23.28 -11.48 5.83
C ARG A 111 -22.50 -11.31 4.50
N PRO A 112 -23.15 -11.42 3.33
CA PRO A 112 -22.51 -11.31 2.01
C PRO A 112 -22.15 -9.87 1.56
N GLU A 113 -22.06 -8.88 2.46
CA GLU A 113 -22.09 -7.45 2.09
C GLU A 113 -20.79 -6.67 2.32
N GLN A 114 -19.73 -7.25 2.89
CA GLN A 114 -18.54 -6.46 3.28
C GLN A 114 -17.51 -6.29 2.14
N LYS A 115 -17.92 -6.08 0.88
CA LYS A 115 -16.99 -5.59 -0.16
C LYS A 115 -16.69 -4.11 0.12
N SER A 116 -15.85 -3.85 1.13
CA SER A 116 -15.45 -2.49 1.52
C SER A 116 -14.52 -1.86 0.51
N MET A 117 -13.75 -2.65 -0.24
CA MET A 117 -12.89 -2.11 -1.29
C MET A 117 -13.66 -1.96 -2.60
N LEU A 118 -13.75 -0.73 -3.08
CA LEU A 118 -14.35 -0.36 -4.35
C LEU A 118 -13.35 -0.49 -5.50
N GLY A 119 -12.06 -0.25 -5.25
CA GLY A 119 -11.02 -0.38 -6.26
C GLY A 119 -9.64 0.07 -5.77
N ALA A 120 -8.65 -0.05 -6.66
CA ALA A 120 -7.29 0.40 -6.42
C ALA A 120 -6.73 1.08 -7.68
N ILE A 121 -5.91 2.12 -7.47
CA ILE A 121 -5.15 2.83 -8.50
C ILE A 121 -3.67 2.58 -8.24
N PHE A 122 -2.93 2.13 -9.24
CA PHE A 122 -1.52 1.81 -9.12
C PHE A 122 -0.67 2.77 -9.97
N LEU A 123 0.31 3.40 -9.34
CA LEU A 123 1.20 4.39 -9.93
C LEU A 123 2.64 3.84 -9.90
N GLY A 124 3.19 3.45 -11.05
CA GLY A 124 4.57 2.97 -11.16
C GLY A 124 4.88 1.72 -10.32
N VAL A 125 3.90 0.85 -10.11
CA VAL A 125 4.03 -0.35 -9.27
C VAL A 125 4.68 -1.49 -10.08
N PRO A 126 5.69 -2.20 -9.56
CA PRO A 126 6.31 -3.33 -10.26
C PRO A 126 5.42 -4.59 -10.16
N HIS A 127 4.37 -4.66 -10.98
CA HIS A 127 3.33 -5.70 -10.88
C HIS A 127 3.85 -7.13 -11.07
N ASP A 128 4.78 -7.35 -12.01
CA ASP A 128 5.33 -8.66 -12.37
C ASP A 128 6.80 -8.79 -11.93
N GLY A 129 7.16 -8.06 -10.87
CA GLY A 129 8.56 -7.72 -10.59
C GLY A 129 9.08 -6.65 -11.55
N SER A 130 10.32 -6.23 -11.35
CA SER A 130 11.00 -5.33 -12.31
C SER A 130 12.43 -5.79 -12.51
N ARG A 131 13.07 -5.44 -13.64
CA ARG A 131 14.46 -5.88 -13.93
C ARG A 131 15.35 -5.62 -12.71
N LEU A 132 16.30 -6.52 -12.42
CA LEU A 132 17.15 -6.45 -11.23
C LEU A 132 17.89 -5.10 -11.17
N THR A 133 18.21 -4.55 -12.34
CA THR A 133 18.80 -3.21 -12.49
C THR A 133 17.82 -2.07 -12.19
N SER A 134 16.53 -2.21 -12.50
CA SER A 134 15.50 -1.23 -12.15
C SER A 134 15.13 -1.27 -10.66
N VAL A 135 15.01 -2.47 -10.09
CA VAL A 135 14.82 -2.71 -8.64
C VAL A 135 16.02 -2.18 -7.87
N GLY A 136 17.21 -2.59 -8.28
CA GLY A 136 18.47 -2.16 -7.67
C GLY A 136 18.66 -0.65 -7.76
N LYS A 137 18.27 0.00 -8.87
CA LYS A 137 18.26 1.47 -8.99
C LYS A 137 17.23 2.11 -8.06
N LEU A 138 15.98 1.61 -8.02
CA LEU A 138 14.93 2.15 -7.17
C LEU A 138 15.30 2.04 -5.68
N ILE A 139 15.79 0.88 -5.26
CA ILE A 139 16.27 0.64 -3.89
C ILE A 139 17.51 1.47 -3.62
N SER A 140 18.48 1.51 -4.53
CA SER A 140 19.64 2.40 -4.42
C SER A 140 19.22 3.86 -4.18
N TYR A 141 18.35 4.44 -5.00
CA TYR A 141 17.90 5.83 -4.81
C TYR A 141 17.17 6.05 -3.47
N THR A 142 16.42 5.06 -3.01
CA THR A 142 15.54 5.17 -1.83
C THR A 142 16.22 4.79 -0.52
N THR A 143 17.27 3.94 -0.55
CA THR A 143 17.97 3.42 0.63
C THR A 143 19.47 3.72 0.62
N TYR A 144 19.99 4.55 -0.29
CA TYR A 144 21.41 4.94 -0.35
C TYR A 144 21.95 5.41 1.01
N TRP A 145 21.12 6.15 1.76
CA TRP A 145 21.45 6.68 3.07
C TRP A 145 21.24 5.68 4.23
N LEU A 146 20.51 4.57 4.01
CA LEU A 146 20.04 3.66 5.06
C LEU A 146 20.77 2.31 5.14
N GLY A 147 21.77 2.07 4.28
CA GLY A 147 22.43 0.77 4.21
C GLY A 147 21.56 -0.27 3.49
N SER A 148 22.09 -0.87 2.43
CA SER A 148 21.33 -1.70 1.49
C SER A 148 20.74 -2.97 2.14
N SER A 149 19.41 -3.04 2.27
CA SER A 149 18.72 -4.27 2.71
C SER A 149 18.54 -5.26 1.58
N THR A 150 19.04 -6.47 1.78
CA THR A 150 18.98 -7.59 0.81
C THR A 150 17.64 -8.31 0.80
N GLN A 151 16.90 -8.32 1.91
CA GLN A 151 15.59 -9.00 1.99
C GLN A 151 14.52 -8.33 1.13
N LEU A 152 14.52 -7.00 1.05
CA LEU A 152 13.59 -6.28 0.19
C LEU A 152 13.95 -6.45 -1.28
N LEU A 153 15.25 -6.47 -1.59
CA LEU A 153 15.75 -6.81 -2.92
C LEU A 153 15.23 -8.17 -3.38
N GLU A 154 15.36 -9.20 -2.55
CA GLU A 154 14.85 -10.56 -2.83
C GLU A 154 13.35 -10.58 -3.14
N SER A 155 12.54 -9.88 -2.34
CA SER A 155 11.07 -9.81 -2.55
C SER A 155 10.60 -9.03 -3.78
N LEU A 156 11.50 -8.29 -4.44
CA LEU A 156 11.18 -7.44 -5.59
C LEU A 156 11.90 -7.86 -6.88
N GLN A 157 12.67 -8.96 -6.87
CA GLN A 157 13.47 -9.39 -8.02
C GLN A 157 12.61 -9.71 -9.25
N PRO A 158 13.13 -9.46 -10.48
CA PRO A 158 12.43 -9.85 -11.70
C PRO A 158 12.25 -11.36 -11.78
N GLY A 159 11.05 -11.80 -12.16
CA GLY A 159 10.74 -13.22 -12.25
C GLY A 159 10.49 -13.88 -10.90
N ASP A 160 10.40 -13.11 -9.81
CA ASP A 160 9.85 -13.60 -8.57
C ASP A 160 8.39 -14.01 -8.82
N GLU A 161 8.18 -15.32 -8.84
CA GLU A 161 6.88 -15.95 -8.99
C GLU A 161 5.90 -15.39 -7.95
N SER A 162 6.38 -15.00 -6.76
CA SER A 162 5.56 -14.47 -5.67
C SER A 162 4.86 -13.15 -6.02
N LEU A 163 5.51 -12.23 -6.76
CA LEU A 163 4.90 -10.96 -7.16
C LEU A 163 3.90 -11.13 -8.29
N ARG A 164 4.22 -12.01 -9.23
CA ARG A 164 3.33 -12.34 -10.34
C ARG A 164 2.09 -13.09 -9.82
N GLU A 165 2.28 -14.07 -8.94
CA GLU A 165 1.21 -14.77 -8.23
C GLU A 165 0.39 -13.80 -7.38
N LEU A 166 1.02 -12.86 -6.68
CA LEU A 166 0.32 -11.83 -5.93
C LEU A 166 -0.54 -10.94 -6.84
N ASN A 167 -0.01 -10.55 -8.00
CA ASN A 167 -0.74 -9.76 -8.98
C ASN A 167 -1.93 -10.55 -9.54
N ILE A 168 -1.72 -11.80 -9.94
CA ILE A 168 -2.76 -12.70 -10.43
C ILE A 168 -3.82 -12.93 -9.35
N SER A 169 -3.41 -13.25 -8.12
CA SER A 169 -4.32 -13.47 -6.99
C SER A 169 -5.10 -12.22 -6.63
N PHE A 170 -4.48 -11.05 -6.70
CA PHE A 170 -5.17 -9.78 -6.50
C PHE A 170 -6.24 -9.55 -7.57
N LEU A 171 -5.91 -9.78 -8.84
CA LEU A 171 -6.85 -9.62 -9.96
C LEU A 171 -7.98 -10.66 -9.95
N GLN A 172 -7.71 -11.90 -9.54
CA GLN A 172 -8.72 -12.95 -9.39
C GLN A 172 -9.64 -12.76 -8.17
N GLY A 173 -9.21 -11.96 -7.20
CA GLY A 173 -9.96 -11.68 -5.98
C GLY A 173 -11.03 -10.59 -6.10
N TYR A 174 -11.15 -9.93 -7.26
CA TYR A 174 -12.14 -8.90 -7.59
C TYR A 174 -13.03 -9.33 -8.75
#